data_AF-A0A6S6PEB8-F1
#
_entry.id   AF-A0A6S6PEB8-F1
#
_cell.length_a   1.000
_cell.length_b   1.000
_cell.length_c   1.000
_cell.angle_alpha   90.00
_cell.angle_beta   90.00
_cell.angle_gamma   90.00
#
_symmetry.space_group_name_H-M   'P 1'
#
loop_
_entity.id
_entity.type
_entity.pdbx_description
1 polymer ?
#
loop_
_entity_poly.entity_id
_entity_poly.type
_entity_poly.pdbx_seq_one_letter_code
_entity_poly.pdbx_strand_id
1 'polypeptide(L)' 'MPWADEADCRFTDPEAFFPAAGEPSYDAKRICASCPVQKPCLEYALRGGRRVLGIWGGLSERQRDDLRRRAS' A
#
# COMPACT_ATOMS: atom_id res chain seq x y z
N MET A 1 9.09 -13.89 -3.73
CA MET A 1 7.76 -13.26 -3.52
C MET A 1 7.11 -13.10 -4.89
N PRO A 2 6.60 -14.20 -5.49
CA PRO A 2 6.22 -14.20 -6.91
C PRO A 2 5.14 -13.18 -7.26
N TRP A 3 4.21 -12.90 -6.33
CA TRP A 3 3.17 -11.90 -6.54
C TRP A 3 3.71 -10.46 -6.68
N ALA A 4 4.88 -10.14 -6.11
CA ALA A 4 5.41 -8.78 -6.20
C ALA A 4 5.91 -8.44 -7.61
N ASP A 5 6.17 -9.44 -8.46
CA ASP A 5 6.58 -9.23 -9.85
C ASP A 5 5.40 -8.81 -10.75
N GLU A 6 4.17 -9.11 -10.33
CA GLU A 6 2.92 -8.73 -11.02
C GLU A 6 2.35 -7.39 -10.50
N ALA A 7 3.11 -6.65 -9.68
CA ALA A 7 2.65 -5.39 -9.10
C ALA A 7 2.77 -4.21 -10.09
N ASP A 8 1.64 -3.62 -10.46
CA ASP A 8 1.57 -2.46 -11.37
C ASP A 8 2.42 -1.27 -10.90
N CYS A 9 2.58 -1.08 -9.58
CA CYS A 9 3.37 0.02 -9.02
C CYS A 9 4.85 -0.01 -9.44
N ARG A 10 5.36 -1.15 -9.91
CA ARG A 10 6.73 -1.29 -10.43
C ARG A 10 6.97 -0.51 -11.72
N PHE A 11 5.91 -0.14 -12.43
CA PHE A 11 5.97 0.61 -13.69
C PHE A 11 5.63 2.10 -13.52
N THR A 12 5.59 2.56 -12.27
CA THR A 12 5.20 3.92 -11.91
C THR A 12 6.27 4.57 -11.03
N ASP A 13 6.16 5.87 -10.80
CA ASP A 13 7.08 6.58 -9.91
C ASP A 13 6.95 6.05 -8.47
N PRO A 14 8.03 5.49 -7.89
CA PRO A 14 8.01 5.00 -6.52
C PRO A 14 7.75 6.11 -5.49
N GLU A 15 8.11 7.37 -5.76
CA GLU A 15 7.88 8.48 -4.81
C GLU A 15 6.39 8.72 -4.55
N ALA A 16 5.52 8.43 -5.53
CA ALA A 16 4.07 8.53 -5.37
C ALA A 16 3.52 7.61 -4.24
N PHE A 17 4.25 6.55 -3.89
CA PHE A 17 3.88 5.61 -2.82
C PHE A 17 4.39 6.02 -1.44
N PHE A 18 5.24 7.06 -1.37
CA PHE A 18 5.79 7.62 -0.13
C PHE A 18 5.48 9.13 -0.02
N PRO A 19 4.19 9.52 0.03
CA PRO A 19 3.82 10.93 0.13
C PRO A 19 4.31 11.55 1.43
N ALA A 20 4.72 12.82 1.40
CA ALA A 20 5.06 13.56 2.60
C ALA A 20 3.82 13.81 3.48
N ALA A 21 4.04 14.24 4.72
CA ALA A 21 2.95 14.52 5.65
C ALA A 21 2.02 15.62 5.10
N GLY A 22 0.76 15.27 4.82
CA GLY A 22 -0.23 16.18 4.27
C GLY A 22 -0.32 16.18 2.75
N GLU A 23 0.56 15.45 2.05
CA GLU A 23 0.48 15.32 0.60
C GLU A 23 -0.61 14.35 0.15
N PRO A 24 -1.24 14.63 -1.00
CA PRO A 24 -2.23 13.75 -1.57
C PRO A 24 -1.64 12.41 -2.02
N SER A 25 -2.41 11.34 -1.81
CA SER A 25 -2.04 9.96 -2.17
C SER A 25 -2.91 9.38 -3.29
N TYR A 26 -3.59 10.25 -4.05
CA TYR A 26 -4.63 9.83 -5.01
C TYR A 26 -4.08 8.95 -6.13
N ASP A 27 -2.90 9.28 -6.66
CA ASP A 27 -2.32 8.55 -7.80
C ASP A 27 -1.90 7.13 -7.41
N ALA A 28 -1.17 6.98 -6.31
CA ALA A 28 -0.81 5.67 -5.77
C ALA A 28 -2.05 4.83 -5.41
N LYS A 29 -3.09 5.44 -4.83
CA LYS A 29 -4.34 4.73 -4.53
C LYS A 29 -5.07 4.28 -5.79
N ARG A 30 -5.05 5.09 -6.86
CA ARG A 30 -5.64 4.74 -8.17
C ARG A 30 -4.93 3.54 -8.78
N ILE A 31 -3.59 3.53 -8.76
CA ILE A 31 -2.79 2.41 -9.24
C ILE A 31 -3.09 1.15 -8.42
N CYS A 32 -3.13 1.27 -7.09
CA CYS A 32 -3.49 0.13 -6.24
C CYS A 32 -4.89 -0.40 -6.48
N ALA A 33 -5.85 0.42 -6.94
CA ALA A 33 -7.23 0.00 -7.16
C ALA A 33 -7.39 -0.98 -8.34
N SER A 34 -6.56 -0.86 -9.38
CA SER A 34 -6.54 -1.76 -10.53
C SER A 34 -5.52 -2.90 -10.41
N CYS A 35 -4.61 -2.83 -9.43
CA CYS A 35 -3.49 -3.75 -9.30
C CYS A 35 -3.94 -5.20 -9.01
N PRO A 36 -3.52 -6.20 -9.81
CA PRO A 36 -3.97 -7.60 -9.67
C PRO A 36 -3.53 -8.22 -8.33
N VAL A 37 -2.45 -7.70 -7.74
CA VAL A 37 -1.86 -8.18 -6.49
C VAL A 37 -2.19 -7.30 -5.29
N GLN A 38 -3.23 -6.46 -5.38
CA GLN A 38 -3.66 -5.58 -4.28
C GLN A 38 -3.87 -6.35 -2.97
N LYS A 39 -4.60 -7.48 -3.02
CA LYS A 39 -4.91 -8.28 -1.83
C LYS A 39 -3.66 -8.89 -1.16
N PRO A 40 -2.81 -9.68 -1.84
CA PRO A 40 -1.59 -10.21 -1.22
C PRO A 40 -0.62 -9.09 -0.78
N CYS A 41 -0.58 -7.96 -1.49
CA CYS A 41 0.17 -6.77 -1.08
C CYS A 41 -0.32 -6.20 0.26
N LEU A 42 -1.64 -6.04 0.41
CA LEU A 42 -2.22 -5.55 1.66
C LEU A 42 -1.97 -6.53 2.82
N GLU A 43 -2.19 -7.82 2.60
CA GLU A 43 -1.96 -8.84 3.62
C GLU A 43 -0.50 -8.85 4.11
N TYR A 44 0.45 -8.74 3.19
CA TYR A 44 1.87 -8.61 3.52
C TYR A 44 2.12 -7.37 4.39
N ALA A 45 1.60 -6.22 3.98
CA ALA A 45 1.77 -4.98 4.72
C ALA A 45 1.11 -5.01 6.10
N LEU A 46 -0.03 -5.69 6.24
CA LEU A 46 -0.71 -5.88 7.53
C LEU A 46 0.14 -6.73 8.48
N ARG A 47 0.74 -7.83 8.01
CA ARG A 47 1.66 -8.68 8.79
C ARG A 47 2.94 -7.96 9.19
N GLY A 48 3.47 -7.08 8.33
CA GLY A 48 4.69 -6.31 8.60
C GLY A 48 4.55 -5.20 9.65
N GLY A 49 3.34 -4.86 10.09
CA GLY A 49 3.13 -3.88 11.15
C GLY A 49 3.52 -2.45 10.73
N ARG A 50 4.11 -1.71 11.67
CA ARG A 50 4.65 -0.35 11.48
C ARG A 50 6.00 -0.30 10.75
N ARG A 51 6.60 -1.44 10.42
CA ARG A 51 7.87 -1.50 9.68
C ARG A 51 7.68 -1.23 8.18
N VAL A 52 6.46 -1.44 7.69
CA VAL A 52 6.10 -1.24 6.30
C VAL A 52 5.60 0.20 6.15
N LEU A 53 6.39 1.04 5.48
CA LEU A 53 6.11 2.47 5.27
C LEU A 53 5.44 2.73 3.92
N GLY A 54 4.78 3.87 3.77
CA GLY A 54 4.13 4.28 2.52
C GLY A 54 2.80 3.57 2.24
N ILE A 55 2.37 3.60 0.98
CA ILE A 55 1.09 3.07 0.50
C ILE A 55 1.24 1.63 0.05
N TRP A 56 0.45 0.74 0.64
CA TRP A 56 0.43 -0.69 0.34
C TRP A 56 -1.00 -1.18 0.20
N GLY A 57 -1.29 -1.91 -0.88
CA GLY A 57 -2.63 -2.42 -1.15
C GLY A 57 -3.71 -1.32 -1.11
N GLY A 58 -3.38 -0.10 -1.54
CA GLY A 58 -4.28 1.05 -1.55
C GLY A 58 -4.46 1.77 -0.21
N LEU A 59 -3.76 1.37 0.85
CA LEU A 59 -3.87 1.98 2.18
C LEU A 59 -2.56 2.63 2.61
N SER A 60 -2.66 3.81 3.24
CA SER A 60 -1.54 4.43 3.96
C SER A 60 -1.23 3.69 5.27
N GLU A 61 -0.08 3.97 5.87
CA GLU A 61 0.30 3.45 7.19
C GLU A 61 -0.80 3.67 8.24
N ARG A 62 -1.32 4.89 8.33
CA ARG A 62 -2.41 5.24 9.25
C ARG A 62 -3.66 4.41 8.98
N GLN A 63 -4.06 4.25 7.72
CA GLN A 63 -5.23 3.45 7.36
C GLN A 63 -5.04 1.96 7.70
N ARG A 64 -3.82 1.41 7.52
CA ARG A 64 -3.50 0.05 7.94
C ARG A 64 -3.54 -0.09 9.46
N ASP A 65 -3.03 0.88 10.21
CA ASP A 65 -3.11 0.89 11.67
C ASP A 65 -4.56 0.95 12.16
N ASP A 66 -5.41 1.75 11.52
CA ASP A 66 -6.85 1.83 11.83
C ASP A 66 -7.55 0.49 11.55
N LEU A 67 -7.21 -0.18 10.45
CA LEU A 67 -7.74 -1.50 10.10
C LEU A 67 -7.37 -2.56 11.15
N ARG A 68 -6.10 -2.60 11.60
CA ARG A 68 -5.64 -3.53 12.64
C ARG A 68 -6.39 -3.34 13.96
N ARG A 69 -6.65 -2.09 14.35
CA ARG A 69 -7.40 -1.77 15.58
C ARG A 69 -8.88 -2.15 15.52
N ARG A 70 -9.47 -2.27 14.32
CA ARG A 70 -10.86 -2.72 14.13
C ARG A 70 -10.98 -4.24 14.08
N ALA A 71 -9.90 -4.93 13.76
CA ALA A 71 -9.85 -6.39 13.68
C ALA A 71 -9.51 -7.06 15.04
N SER A 72 -9.17 -6.26 16.05
CA SER A 72 -9.01 -6.65 17.46
C SER A 72 -10.30 -6.43 18.23
#